data_AF-A0A6I3F9I9-F1
#
_entry.id   AF-A0A6I3F9I9-F1
#
_cell.length_a   1.000
_cell.length_b   1.000
_cell.length_c   1.000
_cell.angle_alpha   90.00
_cell.angle_beta   90.00
_cell.angle_gamma   90.00
#
_symmetry.space_group_name_H-M   'P 1'
#
loop_
_entity.id
_entity.type
_entity.pdbx_description
1 polymer ?
#
loop_
_entity_poly.entity_id
_entity_poly.type
_entity_poly.pdbx_seq_one_letter_code
_entity_poly.pdbx_strand_id
1 'polypeptide(L)'
;MELLIVLLLVVLILGVGVGVLVTRRRSDLLEPPSTLDETVAVEAEVETAVEAEAEVEAKTVPEEVETAVEVEVVEKPRFRDRLSKARSAFSGAVGSIAGRSRIDEQTWDELEEALIMADVGVGAAQDLLEHLRTR
;
A
#
# COMPACT_ATOMS: atom_id res chain seq x y z
N MET A 1 -12.82 -28.98 -37.87
CA MET A 1 -12.97 -27.54 -37.51
C MET A 1 -12.28 -27.22 -36.18
N GLU A 2 -12.46 -28.04 -35.15
CA GLU A 2 -11.86 -27.87 -33.81
C GLU A 2 -10.34 -27.57 -33.82
N LEU A 3 -9.54 -28.32 -34.60
CA LEU A 3 -8.09 -28.08 -34.71
C LEU A 3 -7.72 -26.66 -35.23
N LEU A 4 -8.56 -26.04 -36.06
CA LEU A 4 -8.33 -24.66 -36.52
C LEU A 4 -8.65 -23.64 -35.42
N ILE A 5 -9.65 -23.92 -34.57
CA ILE A 5 -10.02 -23.08 -33.43
C ILE A 5 -8.90 -23.12 -32.38
N VAL A 6 -8.38 -24.31 -32.06
CA VAL A 6 -7.25 -24.48 -31.13
C VAL A 6 -6.01 -23.74 -31.64
N LEU A 7 -5.69 -23.87 -32.94
CA LEU A 7 -4.54 -23.17 -33.53
C LEU A 7 -4.70 -21.66 -33.49
N LEU A 8 -5.90 -21.14 -33.79
CA LEU A 8 -6.21 -19.71 -33.70
C LEU A 8 -6.05 -19.18 -32.27
N LEU A 9 -6.59 -19.89 -31.28
CA LEU A 9 -6.45 -19.52 -29.86
C LEU A 9 -4.98 -19.49 -29.41
N VAL A 10 -4.18 -20.49 -29.79
CA VAL A 10 -2.74 -20.52 -29.48
C VAL A 10 -2.00 -19.33 -30.09
N VAL A 11 -2.29 -18.99 -31.37
CA VAL A 11 -1.69 -17.83 -32.04
C VAL A 11 -2.13 -16.51 -31.39
N LEU A 12 -3.40 -16.40 -30.97
CA LEU A 12 -3.92 -15.22 -30.28
C LEU A 12 -3.27 -15.02 -28.91
N ILE A 13 -3.13 -16.08 -28.11
CA ILE A 13 -2.44 -16.06 -26.82
C ILE A 13 -0.96 -15.67 -26.99
N LEU A 14 -0.27 -16.23 -27.98
CA LEU A 14 1.12 -15.86 -28.30
C LEU A 14 1.25 -14.40 -28.75
N GLY A 15 0.36 -13.92 -29.62
CA GLY A 15 0.35 -12.55 -30.10
C GLY A 15 0.12 -11.53 -28.99
N VAL A 16 -0.87 -11.78 -28.11
CA VAL A 16 -1.15 -10.94 -26.94
C VAL A 16 0.01 -10.99 -25.94
N GLY A 17 0.55 -12.16 -25.62
CA GLY A 17 1.68 -12.31 -24.70
C GLY A 17 2.95 -11.58 -25.16
N VAL A 18 3.29 -11.67 -26.44
CA VAL A 18 4.43 -10.92 -27.02
C VAL A 18 4.13 -9.42 -27.06
N GLY A 19 2.91 -9.02 -27.40
CA GLY A 19 2.49 -7.61 -27.40
C GLY A 19 2.65 -6.94 -26.03
N VAL A 20 2.12 -7.57 -24.98
CA VAL A 20 2.21 -7.09 -23.58
C VAL A 20 3.66 -7.05 -23.08
N LEU A 21 4.50 -8.02 -23.46
CA LEU A 21 5.91 -8.03 -23.07
C LEU A 21 6.70 -6.86 -23.71
N VAL A 22 6.38 -6.50 -24.96
CA VAL A 22 7.05 -5.40 -25.67
C VAL A 22 6.58 -4.02 -25.19
N THR A 23 5.30 -3.85 -24.86
CA THR A 23 4.79 -2.57 -24.33
C THR A 23 5.29 -2.31 -22.91
N ARG A 24 5.32 -3.31 -22.03
CA ARG A 24 5.80 -3.18 -20.65
C ARG A 24 7.27 -2.76 -20.55
N ARG A 25 8.12 -3.13 -21.52
CA ARG A 25 9.53 -2.67 -21.54
C ARG A 25 9.69 -1.18 -21.90
N ARG A 26 8.63 -0.50 -22.36
CA ARG A 26 8.67 0.93 -22.74
C ARG A 26 8.17 1.87 -21.64
N SER A 27 7.46 1.36 -20.63
CA SER A 27 6.96 2.18 -19.51
C SER A 27 8.06 2.56 -18.50
N ASP A 28 9.15 1.80 -18.44
CA ASP A 28 10.23 1.97 -17.45
C ASP A 28 11.19 3.16 -17.75
N LEU A 29 10.84 4.05 -18.69
CA LEU A 29 11.65 5.20 -19.12
C LEU A 29 10.97 6.57 -18.88
N LEU A 30 9.91 6.62 -18.06
CA LEU A 30 9.13 7.83 -17.80
C LEU A 30 8.96 8.10 -16.30
N GLU A 31 10.07 8.37 -15.61
CA GLU A 31 10.05 9.05 -14.30
C GLU A 31 10.22 10.56 -14.50
N PRO A 32 9.20 11.39 -14.20
CA PRO A 32 9.39 12.84 -14.05
C PRO A 32 10.07 13.16 -12.70
N PRO A 33 10.91 14.22 -12.64
CA PRO A 33 11.80 14.45 -11.51
C PRO A 33 11.07 14.97 -10.25
N SER A 34 11.63 14.61 -9.09
CA SER A 34 11.41 15.35 -7.85
C SER A 34 12.06 16.72 -7.95
N THR A 35 11.27 17.79 -7.91
CA THR A 35 11.75 19.16 -7.74
C THR A 35 11.36 19.67 -6.36
N LEU A 36 12.34 19.68 -5.47
CA LEU A 36 12.40 20.65 -4.38
C LEU A 36 12.63 22.04 -4.97
N ASP A 37 12.01 23.05 -4.34
CA ASP A 37 12.14 24.52 -4.45
C ASP A 37 10.73 25.13 -4.45
N GLU A 38 10.41 26.30 -3.93
CA GLU A 38 11.09 27.37 -3.18
C GLU A 38 9.93 28.34 -2.83
N THR A 39 10.16 29.35 -1.97
CA THR A 39 9.26 30.48 -1.62
C THR A 39 8.41 30.40 -0.34
N VAL A 40 9.05 30.44 0.83
CA VAL A 40 8.69 31.39 1.92
C VAL A 40 9.98 31.76 2.68
N ALA A 41 10.66 32.83 2.26
CA ALA A 41 11.81 33.39 2.97
C ALA A 41 11.94 34.91 2.69
N VAL A 42 11.07 35.69 3.34
CA VAL A 42 11.18 37.14 3.56
C VAL A 42 10.55 37.35 4.94
N GLU A 43 11.33 37.35 6.02
CA GLU A 43 11.94 38.54 6.67
C GLU A 43 10.93 39.56 7.25
N ALA A 44 11.29 40.09 8.44
CA ALA A 44 10.68 41.20 9.17
C ALA A 44 9.52 40.92 10.17
N GLU A 45 9.74 40.06 11.18
CA GLU A 45 9.14 40.26 12.52
C GLU A 45 10.04 39.68 13.65
N VAL A 46 11.28 40.21 13.77
CA VAL A 46 12.25 39.85 14.83
C VAL A 46 12.80 41.12 15.49
N GLU A 47 11.92 42.01 15.97
CA GLU A 47 12.36 43.19 16.74
C GLU A 47 11.27 43.79 17.65
N THR A 48 10.78 43.04 18.66
CA THR A 48 10.24 43.55 19.96
C THR A 48 9.82 42.40 20.89
N ALA A 49 10.76 41.61 21.40
CA ALA A 49 10.50 40.63 22.47
C ALA A 49 11.77 40.22 23.25
N VAL A 50 12.65 41.19 23.56
CA VAL A 50 13.88 40.96 24.35
C VAL A 50 13.90 41.88 25.57
N GLU A 51 12.85 41.83 26.39
CA GLU A 51 12.89 42.38 27.77
C GLU A 51 11.79 41.76 28.67
N ALA A 52 11.96 40.48 29.02
CA ALA A 52 11.21 39.85 30.12
C ALA A 52 12.05 38.75 30.79
N GLU A 53 12.45 39.01 32.05
CA GLU A 53 12.84 38.04 33.08
C GLU A 53 13.94 37.01 32.72
N ALA A 54 15.18 37.51 32.78
CA ALA A 54 16.34 36.69 33.08
C ALA A 54 16.36 36.28 34.57
N GLU A 55 15.60 35.23 34.95
CA GLU A 55 15.75 34.56 36.25
C GLU A 55 15.42 33.06 36.17
N VAL A 56 16.39 32.26 35.71
CA VAL A 56 16.42 30.80 35.97
C VAL A 56 17.74 30.49 36.66
N GLU A 57 17.66 30.45 37.99
CA GLU A 57 18.77 30.20 38.91
C GLU A 57 19.42 28.82 38.66
N ALA A 58 20.75 28.78 38.65
CA ALA A 58 21.49 27.57 38.33
C ALA A 58 21.52 26.57 39.50
N LYS A 59 20.99 25.34 39.32
CA LYS A 59 21.29 24.24 40.26
C LYS A 59 21.34 22.81 39.69
N THR A 60 22.52 22.20 39.88
CA THR A 60 22.83 20.76 40.01
C THR A 60 22.56 19.79 38.85
N VAL A 61 23.65 19.49 38.13
CA VAL A 61 24.12 18.11 37.87
C VAL A 61 24.72 17.62 39.21
N PRO A 62 24.45 16.39 39.72
CA PRO A 62 24.73 15.12 39.02
C PRO A 62 23.61 14.04 39.20
N GLU A 63 23.75 12.73 38.95
CA GLU A 63 24.92 11.84 38.68
C GLU A 63 24.51 10.60 37.82
N GLU A 64 25.50 9.74 37.52
CA GLU A 64 25.43 8.29 37.21
C GLU A 64 24.17 7.69 36.52
N VAL A 65 24.33 7.34 35.23
CA VAL A 65 23.43 6.40 34.51
C VAL A 65 24.25 5.23 33.99
N GLU A 66 24.61 4.30 34.88
CA GLU A 66 25.09 2.95 34.50
C GLU A 66 23.99 1.91 34.71
N THR A 67 22.95 1.97 33.88
CA THR A 67 22.10 0.81 33.63
C THR A 67 22.42 0.30 32.24
N ALA A 68 23.28 -0.73 32.16
CA ALA A 68 23.51 -1.49 30.95
C ALA A 68 22.24 -2.26 30.57
N VAL A 69 21.30 -1.55 29.93
CA VAL A 69 20.16 -2.18 29.26
C VAL A 69 20.73 -2.96 28.10
N GLU A 70 20.77 -4.30 28.25
CA GLU A 70 20.95 -5.20 27.13
C GLU A 70 19.82 -4.92 26.13
N VAL A 71 20.15 -4.22 25.05
CA VAL A 71 19.19 -3.89 24.00
C VAL A 71 18.91 -5.17 23.23
N GLU A 72 17.96 -5.95 23.75
CA GLU A 72 17.25 -6.92 22.92
C GLU A 72 16.82 -6.19 21.65
N VAL A 73 17.32 -6.65 20.51
CA VAL A 73 17.00 -6.05 19.22
C VAL A 73 15.56 -6.44 18.89
N VAL A 74 14.61 -5.66 19.40
CA VAL A 74 13.19 -5.78 19.09
C VAL A 74 13.04 -5.58 17.58
N GLU A 75 12.97 -6.69 16.82
CA GLU A 75 12.75 -6.64 15.38
C GLU A 75 11.48 -5.81 15.12
N LYS A 76 11.66 -4.68 14.42
CA LYS A 76 10.57 -3.75 14.17
C LYS A 76 9.47 -4.47 13.38
N PRO A 77 8.22 -4.53 13.86
CA PRO A 77 7.20 -5.41 13.30
C PRO A 77 6.95 -5.06 11.83
N ARG A 78 6.94 -6.09 10.98
CA ARG A 78 6.81 -5.92 9.53
C ARG A 78 5.41 -5.40 9.23
N PHE A 79 5.23 -4.75 8.09
CA PHE A 79 3.91 -4.22 7.69
C PHE A 79 2.80 -5.29 7.72
N ARG A 80 3.14 -6.54 7.36
CA ARG A 80 2.24 -7.70 7.40
C ARG A 80 1.81 -8.06 8.83
N ASP A 81 2.70 -7.92 9.80
CA ASP A 81 2.43 -8.23 11.21
C ASP A 81 1.49 -7.18 11.81
N ARG A 82 1.71 -5.90 11.46
CA ARG A 82 0.83 -4.77 11.81
C ARG A 82 -0.59 -4.95 11.25
N LEU A 83 -0.74 -5.54 10.06
CA LEU A 83 -2.03 -5.81 9.43
C LEU A 83 -2.66 -7.16 9.85
N SER A 84 -1.99 -7.96 10.69
CA SER A 84 -2.42 -9.31 11.09
C SER A 84 -3.87 -9.36 11.58
N LYS A 85 -4.28 -8.41 12.43
CA LYS A 85 -5.64 -8.35 13.00
C LYS A 85 -6.72 -8.16 11.93
N ALA A 86 -6.54 -7.18 11.05
CA ALA A 86 -7.47 -6.86 9.96
C ALA A 86 -7.51 -8.01 8.93
N ARG A 87 -6.34 -8.54 8.54
CA ARG A 87 -6.25 -9.68 7.61
C ARG A 87 -6.92 -10.94 8.15
N SER A 88 -6.78 -11.22 9.45
CA SER A 88 -7.41 -12.38 10.08
C SER A 88 -8.95 -12.26 10.07
N ALA A 89 -9.48 -11.09 10.47
CA ALA A 89 -10.92 -10.81 10.42
C ALA A 89 -11.48 -10.92 8.98
N PHE A 90 -10.80 -10.32 8.01
CA PHE A 90 -11.15 -10.40 6.59
C PHE A 90 -11.14 -11.86 6.09
N SER A 91 -10.08 -12.63 6.36
CA SER A 91 -10.00 -14.03 5.93
C SER A 91 -11.05 -14.93 6.58
N GLY A 92 -11.46 -14.65 7.82
CA GLY A 92 -12.55 -15.34 8.49
C GLY A 92 -13.90 -15.05 7.83
N ALA A 93 -14.19 -13.77 7.55
CA ALA A 93 -15.40 -13.35 6.86
C ALA A 93 -15.49 -13.97 5.44
N VAL A 94 -14.44 -13.80 4.62
CA VAL A 94 -14.38 -14.38 3.27
C VAL A 94 -14.46 -15.90 3.30
N GLY A 95 -13.75 -16.57 4.22
CA GLY A 95 -13.80 -18.03 4.38
C GLY A 95 -15.19 -18.55 4.74
N SER A 96 -15.97 -17.80 5.54
CA SER A 96 -17.35 -18.16 5.87
C SER A 96 -18.31 -18.06 4.67
N ILE A 97 -18.01 -17.17 3.71
CA ILE A 97 -18.80 -16.99 2.49
C ILE A 97 -18.43 -18.07 1.47
N ALA A 98 -17.13 -18.29 1.26
CA ALA A 98 -16.58 -19.29 0.35
C ALA A 98 -16.89 -20.75 0.74
N GLY A 99 -17.33 -21.00 1.99
CA GLY A 99 -17.86 -22.29 2.42
C GLY A 99 -19.25 -22.65 1.85
N ARG A 100 -19.93 -21.73 1.15
CA ARG A 100 -21.19 -22.02 0.45
C ARG A 100 -20.94 -22.70 -0.90
N SER A 101 -21.86 -23.55 -1.33
CA SER A 101 -21.62 -24.57 -2.38
C SER A 101 -21.30 -24.03 -3.78
N ARG A 102 -21.58 -22.75 -4.05
CA ARG A 102 -21.22 -22.01 -5.28
C ARG A 102 -21.34 -20.51 -4.99
N ILE A 103 -20.41 -19.73 -5.56
CA ILE A 103 -20.57 -18.28 -5.73
C ILE A 103 -21.17 -18.07 -7.13
N ASP A 104 -22.26 -17.32 -7.23
CA ASP A 104 -22.93 -16.95 -8.49
C ASP A 104 -22.56 -15.52 -8.93
N GLU A 105 -22.98 -15.13 -10.14
CA GLU A 105 -22.63 -13.81 -10.70
C GLU A 105 -23.16 -12.67 -9.83
N GLN A 106 -24.38 -12.79 -9.28
CA GLN A 106 -24.94 -11.80 -8.37
C GLN A 106 -24.06 -11.61 -7.12
N THR A 107 -23.56 -12.71 -6.53
CA THR A 107 -22.64 -12.62 -5.39
C THR A 107 -21.30 -11.97 -5.77
N TRP A 108 -20.85 -12.10 -7.01
CA TRP A 108 -19.65 -11.41 -7.51
C TRP A 108 -19.89 -9.91 -7.72
N ASP A 109 -21.04 -9.53 -8.28
CA ASP A 109 -21.44 -8.14 -8.50
C ASP A 109 -21.59 -7.40 -7.16
N GLU A 110 -22.30 -8.00 -6.19
CA GLU A 110 -22.44 -7.48 -4.82
C GLU A 110 -21.08 -7.31 -4.12
N LEU A 111 -20.10 -8.17 -4.42
CA LEU A 111 -18.74 -8.07 -3.89
C LEU A 111 -17.93 -6.97 -4.59
N GLU A 112 -18.10 -6.74 -5.90
CA GLU A 112 -17.47 -5.62 -6.62
C GLU A 112 -17.95 -4.29 -6.06
N GLU A 113 -19.27 -4.13 -5.88
CA GLU A 113 -19.89 -2.93 -5.32
C GLU A 113 -19.40 -2.65 -3.90
N ALA A 114 -19.30 -3.68 -3.06
CA ALA A 114 -18.75 -3.58 -1.71
C ALA A 114 -17.26 -3.21 -1.67
N LEU A 115 -16.44 -3.72 -2.60
CA LEU A 115 -15.02 -3.36 -2.72
C LEU A 115 -14.84 -1.91 -3.17
N ILE A 116 -15.64 -1.45 -4.15
CA ILE A 116 -15.63 -0.06 -4.61
C ILE A 116 -16.00 0.90 -3.46
N MET A 117 -16.98 0.54 -2.64
CA MET A 117 -17.39 1.33 -1.46
C MET A 117 -16.35 1.31 -0.32
N ALA A 118 -15.49 0.29 -0.25
CA ALA A 118 -14.48 0.12 0.81
C ALA A 118 -13.13 0.82 0.50
N ASP A 119 -13.14 1.91 -0.27
CA ASP A 119 -11.97 2.68 -0.72
C ASP A 119 -10.91 1.86 -1.50
N VAL A 120 -11.28 0.69 -2.07
CA VAL A 120 -10.38 -0.10 -2.94
C VAL A 120 -10.29 0.51 -4.34
N GLY A 121 -11.41 1.07 -4.84
CA GLY A 121 -11.52 1.64 -6.18
C GLY A 121 -11.72 0.60 -7.29
N VAL A 122 -12.30 1.04 -8.40
CA VAL A 122 -12.83 0.17 -9.48
C VAL A 122 -11.77 -0.77 -10.07
N GLY A 123 -10.65 -0.23 -10.58
CA GLY A 123 -9.64 -1.05 -11.25
C GLY A 123 -8.99 -2.09 -10.34
N ALA A 124 -8.68 -1.71 -9.09
CA ALA A 124 -8.10 -2.64 -8.12
C ALA A 124 -9.11 -3.70 -7.65
N ALA A 125 -10.40 -3.35 -7.54
CA ALA A 125 -11.47 -4.32 -7.28
C ALA A 125 -11.60 -5.33 -8.42
N GLN A 126 -11.62 -4.88 -9.68
CA GLN A 126 -11.71 -5.73 -10.86
C GLN A 126 -10.53 -6.70 -10.98
N ASP A 127 -9.30 -6.19 -10.84
CA ASP A 127 -8.08 -7.03 -10.79
C ASP A 127 -8.18 -8.09 -9.67
N LEU A 128 -8.60 -7.69 -8.45
CA LEU A 128 -8.77 -8.61 -7.33
C LEU A 128 -9.80 -9.71 -7.61
N LEU A 129 -10.93 -9.35 -8.22
CA LEU A 129 -11.99 -10.31 -8.55
C LEU A 129 -11.59 -11.26 -9.67
N GLU A 130 -10.89 -10.81 -10.71
CA GLU A 130 -10.37 -11.69 -11.76
C GLU A 130 -9.39 -12.75 -11.18
N HIS A 131 -8.48 -12.32 -10.31
CA HIS A 131 -7.56 -13.21 -9.60
C HIS A 131 -8.24 -14.15 -8.59
N LEU A 132 -9.47 -13.85 -8.14
CA LEU A 132 -10.26 -14.71 -7.27
C LEU A 132 -11.15 -15.69 -8.05
N ARG A 133 -11.76 -15.26 -9.17
CA ARG A 133 -12.54 -16.11 -10.09
C ARG A 133 -11.69 -17.21 -10.76
N THR A 134 -10.37 -17.06 -10.76
CA THR A 134 -9.40 -17.99 -11.36
C THR A 134 -8.74 -18.97 -10.37
N ARG A 135 -9.21 -19.03 -9.11
CA ARG A 135 -8.71 -19.94 -8.06
C ARG A 135 -9.76 -20.93 -7.56
#